data_AF-A0A1X6YYE0-F1
#
_entry.id   AF-A0A1X6YYE0-F1
#
_cell.length_a   1.000
_cell.length_b   1.000
_cell.length_c   1.000
_cell.angle_alpha   90.00
_cell.angle_beta   90.00
_cell.angle_gamma   90.00
#
_symmetry.space_group_name_H-M   'P 1'
#
loop_
_entity.id
_entity.type
_entity.pdbx_description
1 polymer ?
#
loop_
_entity_poly.entity_id
_entity_poly.type
_entity_poly.pdbx_seq_one_letter_code
_entity_poly.pdbx_strand_id
1 'polypeptide(L)'
;MEMAARRGGGEAAACKRRSRITLALCALLLTLSACSERMTAERAAPHPDAQIQPIYVATERELDQTGPIFGLKRPSGLKYFRTDISVPPSHQIGVIEWPEGRTDAASDFVVTGTQVFDGPGQMLGDIRRTEPGRETLVFIHGYNNTLSESMYRLAQIQTDFATGMPAVLFSWPSAGDPRGYIYDRDSVLFARDDLVTLLDRLTARPGDKVFLLGHSMGSHLTMEALRQAKLSGNTRLLSRVSGVTLMSPDIDPDLFDRQAEVIGKLPQPFLIFISKQDRALSLAGFITGSKARLGVIDEAEKVTRPDVTVIDFTELADGNSLNHFVPVTSPAAIRVLNGIISQAGREGTGFLRDMALKLPSARAVRP
;
A
#
# COMPACT_ATOMS: atom_id res chain seq x y z
N MET A 1 -66.79 -26.31 5.41
CA MET A 1 -65.42 -26.19 5.95
C MET A 1 -64.43 -26.20 4.80
N GLU A 2 -64.53 -25.24 3.85
CA GLU A 2 -63.68 -25.24 2.65
C GLU A 2 -63.62 -23.84 1.99
N MET A 3 -63.06 -22.86 2.70
CA MET A 3 -62.79 -21.53 2.12
C MET A 3 -61.65 -20.79 2.85
N ALA A 4 -60.51 -21.47 3.09
CA ALA A 4 -59.37 -20.82 3.75
C ALA A 4 -57.98 -21.22 3.23
N ALA A 5 -57.86 -21.94 2.11
CA ALA A 5 -56.57 -22.53 1.69
C ALA A 5 -55.98 -22.03 0.35
N ARG A 6 -56.46 -20.92 -0.22
CA ARG A 6 -55.95 -20.43 -1.53
C ARG A 6 -55.23 -19.07 -1.55
N ARG A 7 -55.08 -18.38 -0.41
CA ARG A 7 -54.41 -17.06 -0.39
C ARG A 7 -52.91 -17.07 -0.01
N GLY A 8 -52.37 -18.15 0.57
CA GLY A 8 -50.97 -18.19 1.04
C GLY A 8 -49.90 -18.52 -0.02
N GLY A 9 -50.28 -19.09 -1.16
CA GLY A 9 -49.31 -19.52 -2.20
C GLY A 9 -48.76 -18.39 -3.07
N GLY A 10 -49.56 -17.33 -3.29
CA GLY A 10 -49.20 -16.21 -4.17
C GLY A 10 -48.16 -15.26 -3.56
N GLU A 11 -48.25 -14.99 -2.27
CA GLU A 11 -47.30 -14.11 -1.56
C GLU A 11 -45.92 -14.75 -1.40
N ALA A 12 -45.85 -16.05 -1.12
CA ALA A 12 -44.58 -16.77 -1.02
C ALA A 12 -43.85 -16.86 -2.37
N ALA A 13 -44.59 -17.02 -3.47
CA ALA A 13 -44.03 -17.02 -4.83
C ALA A 13 -43.56 -15.62 -5.25
N ALA A 14 -44.31 -14.57 -4.91
CA ALA A 14 -43.93 -13.17 -5.17
C ALA A 14 -42.69 -12.74 -4.37
N CYS A 15 -42.57 -13.18 -3.12
CA CYS A 15 -41.40 -12.92 -2.27
C CYS A 15 -40.12 -13.59 -2.83
N LYS A 16 -40.22 -14.86 -3.26
CA LYS A 16 -39.11 -15.58 -3.92
C LYS A 16 -38.72 -14.96 -5.27
N ARG A 17 -39.69 -14.43 -6.03
CA ARG A 17 -39.44 -13.77 -7.33
C ARG A 17 -38.76 -12.42 -7.15
N ARG A 18 -39.17 -11.62 -6.14
CA ARG A 18 -38.51 -10.37 -5.77
C ARG A 18 -37.08 -10.60 -5.28
N SER A 19 -36.85 -11.60 -4.42
CA SER A 19 -35.50 -11.98 -3.95
C SER A 19 -34.57 -12.39 -5.10
N ARG A 20 -35.05 -13.16 -6.08
CA ARG A 20 -34.26 -13.54 -7.27
C ARG A 20 -33.95 -12.35 -8.19
N ILE A 21 -34.89 -11.41 -8.35
CA ILE A 21 -34.66 -10.19 -9.13
C ILE A 21 -33.64 -9.30 -8.43
N THR A 22 -33.71 -9.14 -7.10
CA THR A 22 -32.69 -8.39 -6.34
C THR A 22 -31.32 -9.05 -6.42
N LEU A 23 -31.22 -10.38 -6.29
CA LEU A 23 -29.94 -11.08 -6.48
C LEU A 23 -29.39 -10.92 -7.90
N ALA A 24 -30.25 -11.02 -8.93
CA ALA A 24 -29.85 -10.84 -10.31
C ALA A 24 -29.42 -9.39 -10.59
N LEU A 25 -30.09 -8.40 -9.99
CA LEU A 25 -29.71 -6.99 -10.10
C LEU A 25 -28.38 -6.72 -9.38
N CYS A 26 -28.18 -7.26 -8.17
CA CYS A 26 -26.91 -7.16 -7.46
C CYS A 26 -25.79 -7.86 -8.23
N ALA A 27 -26.03 -9.03 -8.79
CA ALA A 27 -25.06 -9.74 -9.63
C ALA A 27 -24.73 -8.95 -10.91
N LEU A 28 -25.74 -8.34 -11.55
CA LEU A 28 -25.55 -7.48 -12.72
C LEU A 28 -24.81 -6.18 -12.39
N LEU A 29 -25.07 -5.57 -11.23
CA LEU A 29 -24.35 -4.39 -10.76
C LEU A 29 -22.90 -4.72 -10.38
N LEU A 30 -22.65 -5.93 -9.84
CA LEU A 30 -21.30 -6.44 -9.56
C LEU A 30 -20.53 -6.78 -10.85
N THR A 31 -21.21 -7.19 -11.94
CA THR A 31 -20.54 -7.40 -13.24
C THR A 31 -20.31 -6.09 -13.98
N LEU A 32 -21.17 -5.07 -13.82
CA LEU A 32 -21.00 -3.75 -14.44
C LEU A 32 -19.89 -2.91 -13.79
N SER A 33 -19.68 -3.00 -12.47
CA SER A 33 -18.58 -2.28 -11.79
C SER A 33 -17.19 -2.86 -12.08
N ALA A 34 -17.11 -4.11 -12.56
CA ALA A 34 -15.86 -4.74 -12.98
C ALA A 34 -15.37 -4.30 -14.37
N CYS A 35 -16.17 -3.51 -15.11
CA CYS A 35 -15.86 -3.02 -16.46
C CYS A 35 -15.56 -1.51 -16.52
N SER A 36 -15.48 -0.81 -15.38
CA SER A 36 -15.06 0.59 -15.39
C SER A 36 -13.59 0.67 -15.81
N GLU A 37 -13.30 1.47 -16.84
CA GLU A 37 -11.93 1.76 -17.27
C GLU A 37 -11.14 2.31 -16.07
N ARG A 38 -10.05 1.63 -15.69
CA ARG A 38 -9.18 2.10 -14.62
C ARG A 38 -8.35 3.27 -15.13
N MET A 39 -8.34 4.35 -14.35
CA MET A 39 -7.53 5.53 -14.66
C MET A 39 -6.06 5.13 -14.80
N THR A 40 -5.42 5.66 -15.85
CA THR A 40 -4.00 5.41 -16.15
C THR A 40 -3.24 6.73 -16.04
N ALA A 41 -1.95 6.64 -15.72
CA ALA A 41 -1.12 7.83 -15.60
C ALA A 41 -0.95 8.47 -16.99
N GLU A 42 -1.36 9.73 -17.12
CA GLU A 42 -1.27 10.49 -18.35
C GLU A 42 -0.09 11.47 -18.35
N ARG A 43 0.35 11.88 -19.54
CA ARG A 43 1.45 12.82 -19.72
C ARG A 43 0.94 14.21 -20.07
N ALA A 44 1.55 15.22 -19.47
CA ALA A 44 1.40 16.62 -19.89
C ALA A 44 2.70 17.39 -19.69
N ALA A 45 2.78 18.57 -20.30
CA ALA A 45 3.87 19.50 -20.05
C ALA A 45 3.84 19.98 -18.59
N PRO A 46 4.99 20.20 -17.94
CA PRO A 46 5.03 20.67 -16.56
C PRO A 46 4.40 22.07 -16.42
N HIS A 47 3.69 22.30 -15.32
CA HIS A 47 3.19 23.63 -14.94
C HIS A 47 4.22 24.33 -14.03
N PRO A 48 4.50 25.63 -14.20
CA PRO A 48 5.51 26.35 -13.41
C PRO A 48 5.30 26.30 -11.89
N ASP A 49 4.05 26.33 -11.44
CA ASP A 49 3.69 26.30 -10.02
C ASP A 49 3.43 24.89 -9.47
N ALA A 50 3.55 23.85 -10.30
CA ALA A 50 3.38 22.47 -9.85
C ALA A 50 4.67 21.93 -9.20
N GLN A 51 4.50 21.05 -8.21
CA GLN A 51 5.63 20.38 -7.57
C GLN A 51 5.97 19.10 -8.32
N ILE A 52 7.25 18.91 -8.67
CA ILE A 52 7.72 17.67 -9.31
C ILE A 52 8.27 16.72 -8.24
N GLN A 53 7.68 15.52 -8.16
CA GLN A 53 8.15 14.42 -7.33
C GLN A 53 8.82 13.35 -8.21
N PRO A 54 10.16 13.20 -8.14
CA PRO A 54 10.84 12.10 -8.78
C PRO A 54 10.57 10.80 -7.99
N ILE A 55 9.97 9.82 -8.65
CA ILE A 55 9.85 8.47 -8.11
C ILE A 55 10.70 7.49 -8.92
N TYR A 56 11.40 6.62 -8.23
CA TYR A 56 12.11 5.51 -8.83
C TYR A 56 11.23 4.27 -8.74
N VAL A 57 11.23 3.46 -9.78
CA VAL A 57 10.37 2.28 -9.87
C VAL A 57 11.24 1.09 -10.18
N ALA A 58 11.11 0.05 -9.37
CA ALA A 58 11.53 -1.30 -9.68
C ALA A 58 10.26 -2.14 -9.83
N THR A 59 9.99 -2.65 -11.03
CA THR A 59 8.76 -3.39 -11.31
C THR A 59 9.06 -4.69 -12.03
N GLU A 60 8.30 -5.72 -11.70
CA GLU A 60 8.31 -6.96 -12.48
C GLU A 60 7.52 -6.78 -13.78
N ARG A 61 6.62 -5.80 -13.89
CA ARG A 61 5.80 -5.54 -15.07
C ARG A 61 6.65 -5.15 -16.28
N GLU A 62 6.17 -5.47 -17.47
CA GLU A 62 6.72 -4.90 -18.70
C GLU A 62 6.41 -3.40 -18.76
N LEU A 63 7.32 -2.62 -19.33
CA LEU A 63 7.25 -1.15 -19.31
C LEU A 63 6.11 -0.59 -20.18
N ASP A 64 5.60 -1.37 -21.12
CA ASP A 64 4.42 -1.07 -21.93
C ASP A 64 3.10 -1.50 -21.25
N GLN A 65 3.16 -2.10 -20.05
CA GLN A 65 2.01 -2.62 -19.30
C GLN A 65 1.81 -1.89 -17.96
N THR A 66 1.24 -0.69 -18.01
CA THR A 66 0.97 0.13 -16.82
C THR A 66 -0.39 -0.15 -16.15
N GLY A 67 -1.29 -0.87 -16.82
CA GLY A 67 -2.66 -1.18 -16.39
C GLY A 67 -2.85 -2.56 -15.73
N PRO A 68 -4.09 -3.09 -15.69
CA PRO A 68 -4.38 -4.44 -15.22
C PRO A 68 -3.71 -5.53 -16.06
N ILE A 69 -3.27 -6.62 -15.43
CA ILE A 69 -2.52 -7.72 -16.08
C ILE A 69 -3.09 -9.11 -15.75
N PHE A 70 -4.33 -9.16 -15.26
CA PHE A 70 -4.94 -10.42 -14.84
C PHE A 70 -4.97 -11.45 -15.98
N GLY A 71 -4.45 -12.66 -15.71
CA GLY A 71 -4.40 -13.76 -16.68
C GLY A 71 -3.21 -13.71 -17.65
N LEU A 72 -2.36 -12.67 -17.59
CA LEU A 72 -1.13 -12.62 -18.37
C LEU A 72 -0.03 -13.48 -17.72
N LYS A 73 0.92 -13.94 -18.54
CA LYS A 73 2.11 -14.66 -18.07
C LYS A 73 2.93 -13.72 -17.19
N ARG A 74 3.33 -14.19 -16.00
CA ARG A 74 4.22 -13.41 -15.12
C ARG A 74 5.55 -13.15 -15.84
N PRO A 75 5.94 -11.87 -16.04
CA PRO A 75 7.22 -11.51 -16.62
C PRO A 75 8.38 -11.95 -15.72
N SER A 76 9.58 -12.06 -16.30
CA SER A 76 10.78 -12.46 -15.58
C SER A 76 11.74 -11.28 -15.41
N GLY A 77 12.10 -10.99 -14.17
CA GLY A 77 13.14 -10.04 -13.79
C GLY A 77 12.67 -8.58 -13.78
N LEU A 78 13.28 -7.82 -12.87
CA LEU A 78 12.95 -6.42 -12.63
C LEU A 78 13.34 -5.49 -13.78
N LYS A 79 12.45 -4.54 -14.06
CA LYS A 79 12.67 -3.36 -14.89
C LYS A 79 12.78 -2.13 -13.99
N TYR A 80 13.57 -1.16 -14.42
CA TYR A 80 13.91 0.00 -13.61
C TYR A 80 13.70 1.29 -14.40
N PHE A 81 13.02 2.26 -13.81
CA PHE A 81 12.87 3.59 -14.40
C PHE A 81 12.64 4.65 -13.32
N ARG A 82 12.90 5.91 -13.65
CA ARG A 82 12.43 7.08 -12.90
C ARG A 82 11.25 7.69 -13.65
N THR A 83 10.23 8.15 -12.94
CA THR A 83 9.21 9.02 -13.51
C THR A 83 9.05 10.27 -12.66
N ASP A 84 8.93 11.41 -13.33
CA ASP A 84 8.82 12.72 -12.70
C ASP A 84 7.33 13.10 -12.70
N ILE A 85 6.69 12.97 -11.53
CA ILE A 85 5.25 13.20 -11.36
C ILE A 85 5.03 14.64 -10.93
N SER A 86 4.23 15.36 -11.71
CA SER A 86 3.74 16.68 -11.35
C SER A 86 2.55 16.54 -10.41
N VAL A 87 2.63 17.23 -9.28
CA VAL A 87 1.57 17.42 -8.31
C VAL A 87 1.05 18.84 -8.46
N PRO A 88 -0.25 19.03 -8.74
CA PRO A 88 -0.79 20.33 -9.12
C PRO A 88 -0.76 21.31 -7.94
N PRO A 89 -0.70 22.63 -8.19
CA PRO A 89 -0.78 23.64 -7.13
C PRO A 89 -2.11 23.61 -6.36
N SER A 90 -3.16 23.02 -6.95
CA SER A 90 -4.46 22.82 -6.31
C SER A 90 -4.56 21.56 -5.43
N HIS A 91 -3.45 20.84 -5.25
CA HIS A 91 -3.43 19.55 -4.56
C HIS A 91 -4.03 19.62 -3.14
N GLN A 92 -4.92 18.67 -2.86
CA GLN A 92 -5.52 18.46 -1.55
C GLN A 92 -4.88 17.24 -0.88
N ILE A 93 -4.50 17.42 0.40
CA ILE A 93 -3.88 16.37 1.21
C ILE A 93 -4.72 15.08 1.15
N GLY A 94 -4.09 13.95 0.85
CA GLY A 94 -4.70 12.62 0.78
C GLY A 94 -5.44 12.29 -0.52
N VAL A 95 -5.58 13.28 -1.42
CA VAL A 95 -6.29 13.14 -2.69
C VAL A 95 -5.30 12.94 -3.83
N ILE A 96 -5.67 12.15 -4.83
CA ILE A 96 -4.94 12.12 -6.10
C ILE A 96 -5.89 12.73 -7.12
N GLU A 97 -5.55 13.91 -7.61
CA GLU A 97 -6.31 14.63 -8.63
C GLU A 97 -6.08 13.95 -9.99
N TRP A 98 -6.96 13.02 -10.36
CA TRP A 98 -6.91 12.37 -11.67
C TRP A 98 -7.54 13.26 -12.75
N PRO A 99 -7.06 13.18 -14.01
CA PRO A 99 -7.67 13.92 -15.12
C PRO A 99 -9.14 13.55 -15.32
N GLU A 100 -10.01 14.56 -15.28
CA GLU A 100 -11.43 14.45 -15.66
C GLU A 100 -11.64 15.14 -17.02
N GLY A 101 -11.00 14.59 -18.08
CA GLY A 101 -11.08 15.13 -19.44
C GLY A 101 -9.71 15.41 -20.04
N ARG A 102 -9.44 16.66 -20.43
CA ARG A 102 -8.14 17.02 -21.02
C ARG A 102 -7.11 17.20 -19.90
N THR A 103 -6.15 16.30 -19.84
CA THR A 103 -5.03 16.29 -18.89
C THR A 103 -4.27 17.61 -18.82
N ASP A 104 -4.11 18.15 -17.61
CA ASP A 104 -3.44 19.41 -17.33
C ASP A 104 -2.65 19.35 -16.00
N ALA A 105 -1.34 19.67 -16.05
CA ALA A 105 -0.48 19.71 -14.87
C ALA A 105 -0.87 20.79 -13.84
N ALA A 106 -1.72 21.76 -14.23
CA ALA A 106 -2.25 22.78 -13.34
C ALA A 106 -3.32 22.25 -12.37
N SER A 107 -4.01 21.17 -12.73
CA SER A 107 -5.12 20.59 -11.95
C SER A 107 -4.93 19.13 -11.58
N ASP A 108 -4.10 18.40 -12.32
CA ASP A 108 -4.03 16.94 -12.25
C ASP A 108 -2.63 16.45 -11.88
N PHE A 109 -2.58 15.25 -11.30
CA PHE A 109 -1.37 14.44 -11.26
C PHE A 109 -1.03 13.97 -12.67
N VAL A 110 0.17 14.31 -13.14
CA VAL A 110 0.62 13.95 -14.50
C VAL A 110 2.07 13.53 -14.53
N VAL A 111 2.43 12.68 -15.49
CA VAL A 111 3.83 12.34 -15.78
C VAL A 111 4.44 13.40 -16.71
N THR A 112 5.47 14.09 -16.24
CA THR A 112 6.17 15.13 -17.02
C THR A 112 7.49 14.63 -17.62
N GLY A 113 8.07 13.58 -17.05
CA GLY A 113 9.35 13.02 -17.49
C GLY A 113 9.47 11.53 -17.14
N THR A 114 10.25 10.80 -17.93
CA THR A 114 10.57 9.39 -17.64
C THR A 114 11.97 9.07 -18.12
N GLN A 115 12.72 8.33 -17.30
CA GLN A 115 14.04 7.83 -17.62
C GLN A 115 14.10 6.34 -17.34
N VAL A 116 14.27 5.52 -18.37
CA VAL A 116 14.44 4.07 -18.22
C VAL A 116 15.91 3.76 -17.94
N PHE A 117 16.15 2.76 -17.08
CA PHE A 117 17.49 2.29 -16.73
C PHE A 117 17.67 0.84 -17.16
N ASP A 118 18.85 0.50 -17.70
CA ASP A 118 19.14 -0.88 -18.13
C ASP A 118 19.27 -1.87 -16.94
N GLY A 119 19.43 -1.34 -15.73
CA GLY A 119 19.56 -2.16 -14.54
C GLY A 119 19.67 -1.33 -13.25
N PRO A 120 19.72 -2.02 -12.10
CA PRO A 120 19.66 -1.37 -10.79
C PRO A 120 20.89 -0.48 -10.54
N GLY A 121 22.04 -0.79 -11.14
CA GLY A 121 23.25 0.03 -10.99
C GLY A 121 23.10 1.45 -11.53
N GLN A 122 22.46 1.62 -12.70
CA GLN A 122 22.20 2.92 -13.28
C GLN A 122 21.16 3.70 -12.47
N MET A 123 20.06 3.04 -12.08
CA MET A 123 19.03 3.65 -11.22
C MET A 123 19.60 4.14 -9.89
N LEU A 124 20.39 3.29 -9.21
CA LEU A 124 21.05 3.65 -7.95
C LEU A 124 22.04 4.79 -8.18
N GLY A 125 22.78 4.79 -9.28
CA GLY A 125 23.66 5.89 -9.67
C GLY A 125 22.92 7.22 -9.83
N ASP A 126 21.73 7.20 -10.42
CA ASP A 126 20.86 8.37 -10.55
C ASP A 126 20.36 8.86 -9.19
N ILE A 127 19.76 7.97 -8.37
CA ILE A 127 19.32 8.27 -6.99
C ILE A 127 20.41 9.02 -6.22
N ARG A 128 21.65 8.54 -6.29
CA ARG A 128 22.78 9.10 -5.52
C ARG A 128 23.22 10.47 -5.98
N ARG A 129 22.99 10.79 -7.26
CA ARG A 129 23.40 12.05 -7.87
C ARG A 129 22.35 13.13 -7.62
N THR A 130 21.08 12.76 -7.64
CA THR A 130 19.94 13.69 -7.57
C THR A 130 19.42 13.85 -6.14
N GLU A 131 19.51 12.80 -5.32
CA GLU A 131 18.97 12.76 -3.97
C GLU A 131 20.12 12.56 -2.94
N PRO A 132 20.54 13.60 -2.20
CA PRO A 132 21.71 13.53 -1.32
C PRO A 132 21.50 12.66 -0.05
N GLY A 133 20.30 12.11 0.13
CA GLY A 133 19.95 11.23 1.26
C GLY A 133 20.59 9.85 1.19
N ARG A 134 20.92 9.29 2.35
CA ARG A 134 21.42 7.90 2.49
C ARG A 134 20.35 6.92 2.92
N GLU A 135 19.13 7.39 3.13
CA GLU A 135 17.98 6.60 3.51
C GLU A 135 16.95 6.69 2.39
N THR A 136 16.54 5.54 1.86
CA THR A 136 15.56 5.43 0.78
C THR A 136 14.24 4.92 1.33
N LEU A 137 13.16 5.63 1.04
CA LEU A 137 11.81 5.13 1.27
C LEU A 137 11.48 4.09 0.21
N VAL A 138 11.17 2.86 0.61
CA VAL A 138 10.69 1.81 -0.29
C VAL A 138 9.20 1.59 -0.02
N PHE A 139 8.36 1.91 -0.99
CA PHE A 139 6.93 1.68 -0.93
C PHE A 139 6.56 0.39 -1.68
N ILE A 140 5.82 -0.49 -1.01
CA ILE A 140 5.33 -1.77 -1.55
C ILE A 140 3.81 -1.71 -1.57
N HIS A 141 3.23 -1.60 -2.77
CA HIS A 141 1.79 -1.46 -2.95
C HIS A 141 1.01 -2.74 -2.57
N GLY A 142 -0.32 -2.59 -2.50
CA GLY A 142 -1.23 -3.65 -2.07
C GLY A 142 -1.91 -4.39 -3.21
N TYR A 143 -2.96 -5.11 -2.83
CA TYR A 143 -3.89 -5.82 -3.70
C TYR A 143 -4.60 -4.89 -4.67
N ASN A 144 -4.91 -5.38 -5.88
CA ASN A 144 -5.76 -4.68 -6.84
C ASN A 144 -5.23 -3.27 -7.16
N ASN A 145 -3.92 -3.17 -7.42
CA ASN A 145 -3.25 -1.93 -7.76
C ASN A 145 -2.61 -2.02 -9.16
N THR A 146 -2.81 -0.99 -9.99
CA THR A 146 -2.04 -0.80 -11.22
C THR A 146 -0.71 -0.11 -10.93
N LEU A 147 0.20 -0.10 -11.92
CA LEU A 147 1.44 0.65 -11.80
C LEU A 147 1.16 2.15 -11.69
N SER A 148 0.22 2.66 -12.51
CA SER A 148 -0.20 4.07 -12.49
C SER A 148 -0.68 4.53 -11.11
N GLU A 149 -1.60 3.78 -10.51
CA GLU A 149 -2.14 4.09 -9.17
C GLU A 149 -1.03 4.11 -8.11
N SER A 150 -0.12 3.14 -8.18
CA SER A 150 0.97 2.99 -7.22
C SER A 150 2.00 4.11 -7.33
N MET A 151 2.29 4.55 -8.56
CA MET A 151 3.18 5.66 -8.86
C MET A 151 2.61 6.99 -8.31
N TYR A 152 1.37 7.31 -8.64
CA TYR A 152 0.73 8.55 -8.16
C TYR A 152 0.57 8.55 -6.65
N ARG A 153 0.24 7.40 -6.05
CA ARG A 153 0.16 7.27 -4.60
C ARG A 153 1.50 7.55 -3.92
N LEU A 154 2.62 7.07 -4.46
CA LEU A 154 3.93 7.37 -3.89
C LEU A 154 4.29 8.85 -4.01
N ALA A 155 4.00 9.49 -5.14
CA ALA A 155 4.21 10.94 -5.31
C ALA A 155 3.35 11.76 -4.33
N GLN A 156 2.09 11.37 -4.12
CA GLN A 156 1.22 11.98 -3.12
C GLN A 156 1.77 11.79 -1.71
N ILE A 157 2.22 10.57 -1.34
CA ILE A 157 2.88 10.32 -0.05
C ILE A 157 4.13 11.20 0.13
N GLN A 158 4.99 11.34 -0.89
CA GLN A 158 6.16 12.21 -0.80
C GLN A 158 5.79 13.67 -0.56
N THR A 159 4.74 14.15 -1.25
CA THR A 159 4.25 15.52 -1.11
C THR A 159 3.64 15.76 0.25
N ASP A 160 2.68 14.92 0.65
CA ASP A 160 1.90 15.09 1.87
C ASP A 160 2.72 14.93 3.15
N PHE A 161 3.74 14.08 3.14
CA PHE A 161 4.59 13.84 4.30
C PHE A 161 5.95 14.54 4.24
N ALA A 162 6.24 15.25 3.14
CA ALA A 162 7.51 15.94 2.90
C ALA A 162 8.73 15.07 3.30
N THR A 163 8.75 13.81 2.83
CA THR A 163 9.61 12.76 3.39
C THR A 163 11.11 13.08 3.30
N GLY A 164 11.52 13.90 2.33
CA GLY A 164 12.91 14.30 2.11
C GLY A 164 13.84 13.13 1.75
N MET A 165 13.29 11.96 1.47
CA MET A 165 14.01 10.75 1.10
C MET A 165 13.80 10.46 -0.38
N PRO A 166 14.83 9.96 -1.10
CA PRO A 166 14.61 9.26 -2.35
C PRO A 166 13.54 8.18 -2.16
N ALA A 167 12.55 8.14 -3.05
CA ALA A 167 11.46 7.18 -2.98
C ALA A 167 11.53 6.16 -4.11
N VAL A 168 11.48 4.88 -3.73
CA VAL A 168 11.45 3.74 -4.64
C VAL A 168 10.12 3.00 -4.47
N LEU A 169 9.35 2.91 -5.55
CA LEU A 169 8.21 2.00 -5.65
C LEU A 169 8.73 0.61 -6.05
N PHE A 170 8.43 -0.40 -5.24
CA PHE A 170 8.48 -1.79 -5.68
C PHE A 170 7.09 -2.21 -6.17
N SER A 171 6.94 -2.38 -7.48
CA SER A 171 5.67 -2.77 -8.10
C SER A 171 5.69 -4.21 -8.60
N TRP A 172 5.05 -5.07 -7.81
CA TRP A 172 4.83 -6.48 -8.12
C TRP A 172 3.60 -6.66 -9.04
N PRO A 173 3.44 -7.81 -9.72
CA PRO A 173 2.42 -7.99 -10.75
C PRO A 173 1.06 -8.30 -10.13
N SER A 174 0.49 -7.32 -9.41
CA SER A 174 -0.93 -7.36 -9.01
C SER A 174 -1.81 -7.38 -10.26
N ALA A 175 -2.87 -8.17 -10.23
CA ALA A 175 -3.88 -8.26 -11.27
C ALA A 175 -4.43 -6.88 -11.67
N GLY A 176 -4.51 -5.95 -10.71
CA GLY A 176 -5.26 -4.70 -10.90
C GLY A 176 -6.77 -4.95 -11.09
N ASP A 177 -7.24 -6.11 -10.60
CA ASP A 177 -8.62 -6.56 -10.71
C ASP A 177 -9.11 -7.07 -9.34
N PRO A 178 -10.28 -6.60 -8.84
CA PRO A 178 -10.84 -7.02 -7.55
C PRO A 178 -11.27 -8.48 -7.49
N ARG A 179 -11.28 -9.22 -8.61
CA ARG A 179 -11.51 -10.66 -8.68
C ARG A 179 -10.20 -11.46 -8.55
N GLY A 180 -9.06 -10.79 -8.69
CA GLY A 180 -7.73 -11.39 -8.74
C GLY A 180 -7.15 -11.78 -7.38
N TYR A 181 -7.91 -11.80 -6.29
CA TYR A 181 -7.36 -11.96 -4.93
C TYR A 181 -6.41 -13.16 -4.77
N ILE A 182 -6.82 -14.34 -5.24
CA ILE A 182 -5.97 -15.54 -5.16
C ILE A 182 -4.75 -15.43 -6.08
N TYR A 183 -4.92 -14.85 -7.28
CA TYR A 183 -3.80 -14.58 -8.18
C TYR A 183 -2.77 -13.66 -7.52
N ASP A 184 -3.23 -12.62 -6.84
CA ASP A 184 -2.39 -11.64 -6.14
C ASP A 184 -1.67 -12.26 -4.94
N ARG A 185 -2.29 -13.21 -4.22
CA ARG A 185 -1.60 -13.97 -3.15
C ARG A 185 -0.38 -14.72 -3.68
N ASP A 186 -0.52 -15.37 -4.83
CA ASP A 186 0.60 -16.08 -5.47
C ASP A 186 1.62 -15.10 -6.06
N SER A 187 1.15 -14.00 -6.67
CA SER A 187 2.01 -12.97 -7.25
C SER A 187 2.87 -12.26 -6.20
N VAL A 188 2.34 -12.03 -5.00
CA VAL A 188 3.11 -11.49 -3.88
C VAL A 188 4.26 -12.42 -3.52
N LEU A 189 4.01 -13.72 -3.35
CA LEU A 189 5.06 -14.67 -2.99
C LEU A 189 6.06 -14.90 -4.13
N PHE A 190 5.60 -14.80 -5.39
CA PHE A 190 6.46 -14.79 -6.56
C PHE A 190 7.46 -13.63 -6.52
N ALA A 191 7.01 -12.43 -6.14
CA ALA A 191 7.80 -11.21 -6.08
C ALA A 191 8.80 -11.13 -4.92
N ARG A 192 8.76 -12.09 -3.97
CA ARG A 192 9.54 -12.05 -2.73
C ARG A 192 11.04 -11.92 -2.97
N ASP A 193 11.57 -12.77 -3.84
CA ASP A 193 13.01 -12.87 -4.04
C ASP A 193 13.55 -11.63 -4.81
N ASP A 194 12.72 -11.04 -5.67
CA ASP A 194 13.01 -9.79 -6.36
C ASP A 194 12.98 -8.59 -5.41
N LEU A 195 12.06 -8.54 -4.44
CA LEU A 195 12.08 -7.52 -3.39
C LEU A 195 13.36 -7.64 -2.54
N VAL A 196 13.74 -8.85 -2.11
CA VAL A 196 14.99 -9.06 -1.36
C VAL A 196 16.19 -8.58 -2.17
N THR A 197 16.21 -8.88 -3.47
CA THR A 197 17.27 -8.44 -4.38
C THR A 197 17.35 -6.92 -4.48
N LEU A 198 16.21 -6.23 -4.65
CA LEU A 198 16.16 -4.78 -4.68
C LEU A 198 16.69 -4.18 -3.36
N LEU A 199 16.20 -4.66 -2.22
CA LEU A 199 16.60 -4.16 -0.91
C LEU A 199 18.10 -4.39 -0.66
N ASP A 200 18.65 -5.51 -1.10
CA ASP A 200 20.08 -5.79 -0.97
C ASP A 200 20.94 -4.80 -1.77
N ARG A 201 20.47 -4.42 -2.97
CA ARG A 201 21.12 -3.45 -3.85
C ARG A 201 21.04 -2.03 -3.31
N LEU A 202 19.87 -1.61 -2.81
CA LEU A 202 19.68 -0.32 -2.16
C LEU A 202 20.57 -0.18 -0.93
N THR A 203 20.71 -1.27 -0.17
CA THR A 203 21.52 -1.32 1.05
C THR A 203 22.94 -1.83 0.78
N ALA A 204 23.51 -1.65 -0.41
CA ALA A 204 24.84 -2.19 -0.74
C ALA A 204 26.00 -1.40 -0.11
N ARG A 205 25.97 -0.06 -0.13
CA ARG A 205 27.11 0.75 0.35
C ARG A 205 27.03 1.06 1.85
N PRO A 206 28.16 1.14 2.56
CA PRO A 206 28.18 1.43 3.99
C PRO A 206 27.45 2.73 4.33
N GLY A 207 26.38 2.66 5.13
CA GLY A 207 25.57 3.81 5.52
C GLY A 207 24.30 4.01 4.71
N ASP A 208 24.12 3.30 3.59
CA ASP A 208 22.85 3.30 2.85
C ASP A 208 21.82 2.46 3.64
N LYS A 209 20.63 3.03 3.86
CA LYS A 209 19.53 2.44 4.62
C LYS A 209 18.24 2.45 3.82
N VAL A 210 17.30 1.59 4.18
CA VAL A 210 15.96 1.55 3.61
C VAL A 210 14.91 1.64 4.71
N PHE A 211 13.93 2.52 4.51
CA PHE A 211 12.70 2.54 5.29
C PHE A 211 11.61 1.83 4.49
N LEU A 212 10.95 0.82 5.08
CA LEU A 212 9.97 0.02 4.36
C LEU A 212 8.54 0.46 4.71
N LEU A 213 7.77 0.80 3.68
CA LEU A 213 6.35 1.15 3.79
C LEU A 213 5.53 0.12 2.99
N GLY A 214 4.98 -0.87 3.67
CA GLY A 214 4.11 -1.88 3.06
C GLY A 214 2.64 -1.52 3.22
N HIS A 215 1.83 -1.71 2.17
CA HIS A 215 0.38 -1.55 2.24
C HIS A 215 -0.34 -2.88 1.96
N SER A 216 -1.31 -3.25 2.79
CA SER A 216 -2.18 -4.40 2.52
C SER A 216 -1.40 -5.68 2.25
N MET A 217 -1.57 -6.32 1.09
CA MET A 217 -0.77 -7.46 0.65
C MET A 217 0.73 -7.15 0.46
N GLY A 218 1.09 -5.90 0.20
CA GLY A 218 2.49 -5.45 0.22
C GLY A 218 3.12 -5.53 1.61
N SER A 219 2.32 -5.44 2.68
CA SER A 219 2.79 -5.72 4.04
C SER A 219 3.14 -7.19 4.23
N HIS A 220 2.34 -8.10 3.64
CA HIS A 220 2.64 -9.53 3.64
C HIS A 220 3.96 -9.80 2.91
N LEU A 221 4.15 -9.19 1.74
CA LEU A 221 5.39 -9.26 0.97
C LEU A 221 6.60 -8.74 1.75
N THR A 222 6.42 -7.62 2.46
CA THR A 222 7.46 -7.01 3.29
C THR A 222 7.93 -7.98 4.38
N MET A 223 7.00 -8.63 5.09
CA MET A 223 7.33 -9.62 6.11
C MET A 223 8.02 -10.86 5.53
N GLU A 224 7.57 -11.33 4.36
CA GLU A 224 8.21 -12.45 3.66
C GLU A 224 9.64 -12.12 3.23
N ALA A 225 9.90 -10.90 2.74
CA ALA A 225 11.24 -10.46 2.36
C ALA A 225 12.19 -10.37 3.59
N LEU A 226 11.73 -9.82 4.71
CA LEU A 226 12.50 -9.78 5.96
C LEU A 226 12.80 -11.19 6.49
N ARG A 227 11.80 -12.08 6.45
CA ARG A 227 11.96 -13.49 6.82
C ARG A 227 12.97 -14.20 5.91
N GLN A 228 12.90 -13.98 4.60
CA GLN A 228 13.84 -14.56 3.62
C GLN A 228 15.26 -14.04 3.83
N ALA A 229 15.43 -12.74 4.10
CA ALA A 229 16.73 -12.16 4.43
C ALA A 229 17.33 -12.78 5.69
N LYS A 230 16.51 -13.06 6.71
CA LYS A 230 16.94 -13.78 7.92
C LYS A 230 17.38 -15.21 7.62
N LEU A 231 16.58 -15.97 6.89
CA LEU A 231 16.85 -17.38 6.58
C LEU A 231 18.07 -17.57 5.68
N SER A 232 18.33 -16.62 4.78
CA SER A 232 19.54 -16.59 3.94
C SER A 232 20.78 -16.06 4.67
N GLY A 233 20.66 -15.65 5.95
CA GLY A 233 21.77 -15.10 6.72
C GLY A 233 22.19 -13.68 6.31
N ASN A 234 21.35 -12.94 5.58
CA ASN A 234 21.64 -11.57 5.14
C ASN A 234 21.46 -10.55 6.27
N THR A 235 22.35 -10.62 7.26
CA THR A 235 22.40 -9.72 8.43
C THR A 235 22.70 -8.26 8.04
N ARG A 236 23.42 -8.06 6.92
CA ARG A 236 23.69 -6.71 6.38
C ARG A 236 22.39 -6.01 5.98
N LEU A 237 21.53 -6.67 5.20
CA LEU A 237 20.23 -6.11 4.82
C LEU A 237 19.41 -5.77 6.06
N LEU A 238 19.26 -6.72 6.99
CA LEU A 238 18.43 -6.53 8.18
C LEU A 238 18.91 -5.37 9.07
N SER A 239 20.22 -5.19 9.21
CA SER A 239 20.80 -4.06 9.97
C SER A 239 20.70 -2.69 9.27
N ARG A 240 20.36 -2.69 7.97
CA ARG A 240 20.18 -1.47 7.15
C ARG A 240 18.71 -1.14 6.89
N VAL A 241 17.77 -1.96 7.37
CA VAL A 241 16.37 -1.57 7.48
C VAL A 241 16.24 -0.61 8.65
N SER A 242 16.03 0.67 8.36
CA SER A 242 15.95 1.74 9.36
C SER A 242 14.61 1.79 10.08
N GLY A 243 13.59 1.15 9.53
CA GLY A 243 12.27 1.01 10.10
C GLY A 243 11.30 0.35 9.12
N VAL A 244 10.17 -0.08 9.65
CA VAL A 244 9.10 -0.73 8.89
C VAL A 244 7.76 -0.14 9.34
N THR A 245 6.90 0.18 8.38
CA THR A 245 5.50 0.50 8.63
C THR A 245 4.63 -0.38 7.75
N LEU A 246 3.75 -1.16 8.38
CA LEU A 246 2.75 -1.99 7.72
C LEU A 246 1.40 -1.29 7.83
N MET A 247 0.86 -0.82 6.71
CA MET A 247 -0.42 -0.13 6.65
C MET A 247 -1.51 -1.12 6.28
N SER A 248 -2.52 -1.23 7.15
CA SER A 248 -3.67 -2.12 7.00
C SER A 248 -3.25 -3.51 6.51
N PRO A 249 -2.34 -4.20 7.22
CA PRO A 249 -1.71 -5.42 6.71
C PRO A 249 -2.74 -6.51 6.43
N ASP A 250 -2.75 -6.99 5.18
CA ASP A 250 -3.47 -8.19 4.79
C ASP A 250 -2.64 -9.43 5.15
N ILE A 251 -2.45 -9.66 6.45
CA ILE A 251 -1.68 -10.79 7.01
C ILE A 251 -2.57 -11.52 8.01
N ASP A 252 -2.47 -12.85 8.09
CA ASP A 252 -3.09 -13.60 9.19
C ASP A 252 -2.26 -13.32 10.47
N PRO A 253 -2.84 -12.93 11.60
CA PRO A 253 -2.07 -12.69 12.83
C PRO A 253 -1.17 -13.85 13.24
N ASP A 254 -1.63 -15.10 13.10
CA ASP A 254 -0.84 -16.30 13.40
C ASP A 254 0.39 -16.38 12.46
N LEU A 255 0.20 -16.01 11.18
CA LEU A 255 1.27 -15.97 10.20
C LEU A 255 2.28 -14.86 10.51
N PHE A 256 1.81 -13.67 10.89
CA PHE A 256 2.69 -12.58 11.31
C PHE A 256 3.57 -13.00 12.47
N ASP A 257 2.99 -13.62 13.50
CA ASP A 257 3.74 -14.07 14.67
C ASP A 257 4.81 -15.11 14.29
N ARG A 258 4.47 -16.06 13.43
CA ARG A 258 5.45 -17.05 12.90
C ARG A 258 6.55 -16.40 12.07
N GLN A 259 6.22 -15.40 11.25
CA GLN A 259 7.21 -14.65 10.48
C GLN A 259 8.14 -13.88 11.41
N ALA A 260 7.58 -13.16 12.38
CA ALA A 260 8.31 -12.36 13.35
C ALA A 260 9.20 -13.22 14.26
N GLU A 261 8.74 -14.41 14.68
CA GLU A 261 9.53 -15.39 15.42
C GLU A 261 10.79 -15.82 14.65
N VAL A 262 10.64 -16.14 13.35
CA VAL A 262 11.78 -16.50 12.50
C VAL A 262 12.74 -15.32 12.34
N ILE A 263 12.23 -14.11 12.08
CA ILE A 263 13.05 -12.89 11.95
C ILE A 263 13.84 -12.64 13.25
N GLY A 264 13.21 -12.88 14.40
CA GLY A 264 13.78 -12.67 15.72
C GLY A 264 13.55 -11.24 16.17
N LYS A 265 14.61 -10.42 16.16
CA LYS A 265 14.51 -8.98 16.46
C LYS A 265 14.05 -8.23 15.21
N LEU A 266 12.87 -7.61 15.29
CA LEU A 266 12.34 -6.81 14.18
C LEU A 266 13.12 -5.49 14.02
N PRO A 267 13.30 -4.99 12.78
CA PRO A 267 13.87 -3.65 12.54
C PRO A 267 13.06 -2.57 13.26
N GLN A 268 13.72 -1.59 13.87
CA GLN A 268 13.05 -0.57 14.68
C GLN A 268 13.19 0.82 14.08
N PRO A 269 12.11 1.63 14.05
CA PRO A 269 10.78 1.32 14.58
C PRO A 269 10.03 0.31 13.72
N PHE A 270 9.19 -0.53 14.35
CA PHE A 270 8.27 -1.43 13.66
C PHE A 270 6.82 -1.02 13.96
N LEU A 271 6.17 -0.40 12.99
CA LEU A 271 4.83 0.16 13.14
C LEU A 271 3.79 -0.66 12.37
N ILE A 272 2.62 -0.84 12.95
CA ILE A 272 1.45 -1.41 12.29
C ILE A 272 0.31 -0.40 12.39
N PHE A 273 -0.23 0.03 11.26
CA PHE A 273 -1.40 0.90 11.21
C PHE A 273 -2.62 0.06 10.92
N ILE A 274 -3.64 0.17 11.78
CA ILE A 274 -4.89 -0.59 11.67
C ILE A 274 -6.09 0.34 11.51
N SER A 275 -7.19 -0.20 11.00
CA SER A 275 -8.50 0.42 11.03
C SER A 275 -9.55 -0.66 11.25
N LYS A 276 -10.28 -0.60 12.36
CA LYS A 276 -11.29 -1.60 12.75
C LYS A 276 -12.48 -1.64 11.80
N GLN A 277 -12.69 -0.57 11.05
CA GLN A 277 -13.78 -0.44 10.06
C GLN A 277 -13.27 -0.61 8.63
N ASP A 278 -12.12 -1.24 8.44
CA ASP A 278 -11.58 -1.59 7.12
C ASP A 278 -12.45 -2.65 6.44
N ARG A 279 -13.20 -2.20 5.43
CA ARG A 279 -14.15 -3.05 4.71
C ARG A 279 -13.45 -3.97 3.70
N ALA A 280 -12.28 -3.58 3.20
CA ALA A 280 -11.53 -4.39 2.24
C ALA A 280 -10.93 -5.62 2.93
N LEU A 281 -10.32 -5.44 4.09
CA LEU A 281 -9.79 -6.55 4.87
C LEU A 281 -10.87 -7.43 5.48
N SER A 282 -12.03 -6.87 5.82
CA SER A 282 -13.21 -7.67 6.22
C SER A 282 -13.62 -8.64 5.10
N LEU A 283 -13.59 -8.19 3.84
CA LEU A 283 -13.88 -9.03 2.68
C LEU A 283 -12.76 -10.06 2.44
N ALA A 284 -11.49 -9.68 2.60
CA ALA A 284 -10.36 -10.60 2.50
C ALA A 284 -10.41 -11.71 3.58
N GLY A 285 -10.75 -11.33 4.82
CA GLY A 285 -11.02 -12.26 5.92
C GLY A 285 -12.13 -13.26 5.56
N PHE A 286 -13.23 -12.79 5.00
CA PHE A 286 -14.31 -13.66 4.51
C PHE A 286 -13.83 -14.66 3.45
N ILE A 287 -13.08 -14.21 2.43
CA ILE A 287 -12.55 -15.07 1.37
C ILE A 287 -11.58 -16.13 1.91
N THR A 288 -10.81 -15.79 2.96
CA THR A 288 -9.78 -16.65 3.55
C THR A 288 -10.29 -17.54 4.69
N GLY A 289 -11.61 -17.62 4.90
CA GLY A 289 -12.22 -18.52 5.89
C GLY A 289 -12.67 -17.83 7.18
N SER A 290 -13.07 -16.56 7.11
CA SER A 290 -13.65 -15.77 8.20
C SER A 290 -12.73 -15.56 9.41
N LYS A 291 -11.41 -15.48 9.18
CA LYS A 291 -10.45 -15.02 10.20
C LYS A 291 -10.20 -13.53 10.07
N ALA A 292 -10.06 -12.84 11.21
CA ALA A 292 -9.65 -11.44 11.24
C ALA A 292 -8.23 -11.30 10.65
N ARG A 293 -8.04 -10.27 9.81
CA ARG A 293 -6.72 -9.92 9.25
C ARG A 293 -6.02 -8.96 10.21
N LEU A 294 -4.69 -8.94 10.21
CA LEU A 294 -3.86 -8.14 11.12
C LEU A 294 -4.22 -6.65 11.09
N GLY A 295 -4.66 -6.11 9.94
CA GLY A 295 -5.10 -4.71 9.82
C GLY A 295 -6.47 -4.37 10.41
N VAL A 296 -7.25 -5.36 10.87
CA VAL A 296 -8.62 -5.20 11.44
C VAL A 296 -8.77 -5.91 12.78
N ILE A 297 -7.67 -6.17 13.47
CA ILE A 297 -7.75 -6.73 14.81
C ILE A 297 -8.54 -5.77 15.71
N ASP A 298 -9.46 -6.35 16.46
CA ASP A 298 -10.40 -5.71 17.38
C ASP A 298 -9.70 -5.08 18.59
N GLU A 299 -8.49 -5.55 18.91
CA GLU A 299 -7.66 -5.10 20.03
C GLU A 299 -6.19 -5.07 19.58
N ALA A 300 -5.53 -3.92 19.77
CA ALA A 300 -4.11 -3.76 19.49
C ALA A 300 -3.25 -4.69 20.38
N GLU A 301 -3.78 -5.02 21.56
CA GLU A 301 -3.23 -5.91 22.57
C GLU A 301 -3.04 -7.35 22.08
N LYS A 302 -3.69 -7.73 20.97
CA LYS A 302 -3.51 -9.05 20.34
C LYS A 302 -2.15 -9.19 19.66
N VAL A 303 -1.47 -8.09 19.35
CA VAL A 303 -0.05 -8.12 18.98
C VAL A 303 0.76 -8.12 20.27
N THR A 304 1.09 -9.31 20.77
CA THR A 304 1.74 -9.50 22.09
C THR A 304 3.25 -9.19 22.10
N ARG A 305 3.77 -8.58 21.03
CA ARG A 305 5.19 -8.31 20.84
C ARG A 305 5.59 -6.92 21.32
N PRO A 306 6.54 -6.79 22.29
CA PRO A 306 6.95 -5.49 22.81
C PRO A 306 7.79 -4.67 21.83
N ASP A 307 8.31 -5.29 20.76
CA ASP A 307 9.08 -4.64 19.70
C ASP A 307 8.19 -4.20 18.50
N VAL A 308 6.87 -4.16 18.66
CA VAL A 308 5.91 -3.69 17.66
C VAL A 308 5.03 -2.61 18.28
N THR A 309 4.83 -1.51 17.55
CA THR A 309 3.88 -0.45 17.92
C THR A 309 2.69 -0.47 16.98
N VAL A 310 1.49 -0.65 17.53
CA VAL A 310 0.23 -0.62 16.77
C VAL A 310 -0.41 0.76 16.92
N ILE A 311 -0.83 1.36 15.82
CA ILE A 311 -1.55 2.63 15.78
C ILE A 311 -2.91 2.41 15.13
N ASP A 312 -3.97 2.77 15.86
CA ASP A 312 -5.35 2.67 15.40
C ASP A 312 -5.82 3.99 14.76
N PHE A 313 -6.20 3.93 13.49
CA PHE A 313 -6.71 5.05 12.70
C PHE A 313 -8.23 5.04 12.54
N THR A 314 -8.95 4.15 13.24
CA THR A 314 -10.41 4.00 13.10
C THR A 314 -11.17 5.31 13.23
N GLU A 315 -10.83 6.13 14.24
CA GLU A 315 -11.48 7.42 14.51
C GLU A 315 -11.12 8.52 13.50
N LEU A 316 -10.10 8.29 12.66
CA LEU A 316 -9.64 9.22 11.63
C LEU A 316 -10.10 8.81 10.23
N ALA A 317 -10.93 7.77 10.14
CA ALA A 317 -11.53 7.31 8.90
C ALA A 317 -12.57 8.32 8.39
N ASP A 318 -12.53 8.61 7.10
CA ASP A 318 -13.42 9.55 6.41
C ASP A 318 -14.41 8.83 5.46
N GLY A 319 -14.39 7.50 5.43
CA GLY A 319 -15.21 6.67 4.54
C GLY A 319 -14.59 6.44 3.17
N ASN A 320 -13.50 7.14 2.81
CA ASN A 320 -12.84 7.00 1.53
C ASN A 320 -11.97 5.74 1.48
N SER A 321 -11.69 5.24 0.27
CA SER A 321 -10.86 4.05 0.03
C SER A 321 -11.25 2.84 0.88
N LEU A 322 -12.55 2.65 1.14
CA LEU A 322 -13.10 1.57 1.98
C LEU A 322 -12.57 1.55 3.42
N ASN A 323 -12.02 2.66 3.91
CA ASN A 323 -11.24 2.77 5.15
C ASN A 323 -10.02 1.83 5.19
N HIS A 324 -9.55 1.37 4.03
CA HIS A 324 -8.42 0.47 3.90
C HIS A 324 -7.08 1.19 3.89
N PHE A 325 -7.05 2.44 3.42
CA PHE A 325 -5.81 3.20 3.26
C PHE A 325 -5.79 4.55 4.02
N VAL A 326 -6.54 4.61 5.13
CA VAL A 326 -6.78 5.82 5.94
C VAL A 326 -5.51 6.64 6.23
N PRO A 327 -4.35 6.03 6.63
CA PRO A 327 -3.17 6.81 7.02
C PRO A 327 -2.65 7.77 5.94
N VAL A 328 -2.93 7.51 4.66
CA VAL A 328 -2.45 8.34 3.53
C VAL A 328 -3.59 8.86 2.65
N THR A 329 -4.85 8.57 2.98
CA THR A 329 -6.02 9.10 2.25
C THR A 329 -6.85 10.06 3.08
N SER A 330 -6.84 9.92 4.41
CA SER A 330 -7.58 10.83 5.30
C SER A 330 -6.74 12.08 5.59
N PRO A 331 -7.22 13.29 5.24
CA PRO A 331 -6.51 14.52 5.57
C PRO A 331 -6.29 14.69 7.07
N ALA A 332 -7.22 14.18 7.91
CA ALA A 332 -7.08 14.22 9.36
C ALA A 332 -5.96 13.30 9.84
N ALA A 333 -5.89 12.07 9.33
CA ALA A 333 -4.83 11.11 9.66
C ALA A 333 -3.45 11.65 9.26
N ILE A 334 -3.32 12.17 8.04
CA ILE A 334 -2.06 12.73 7.54
C ILE A 334 -1.62 13.92 8.41
N ARG A 335 -2.53 14.83 8.77
CA ARG A 335 -2.19 15.96 9.65
C ARG A 335 -1.73 15.52 11.04
N VAL A 336 -2.36 14.49 11.62
CA VAL A 336 -1.92 13.92 12.91
C VAL A 336 -0.50 13.36 12.77
N LEU A 337 -0.26 12.53 11.74
CA LEU A 337 1.05 11.96 11.47
C LEU A 337 2.12 13.03 11.26
N ASN A 338 1.85 14.04 10.42
CA ASN A 338 2.76 15.18 10.19
C ASN A 338 3.03 15.97 11.47
N GLY A 339 2.02 16.11 12.35
CA GLY A 339 2.20 16.71 13.67
C GLY A 339 3.19 15.93 14.53
N ILE A 340 3.07 14.60 14.57
CA ILE A 340 3.99 13.73 15.31
C ILE A 340 5.40 13.80 14.70
N ILE A 341 5.51 13.72 13.36
CA ILE A 341 6.78 13.82 12.62
C ILE A 341 7.47 15.16 12.88
N SER A 342 6.72 16.27 12.87
CA SER A 342 7.27 17.61 13.10
C SER A 342 7.75 17.82 14.55
N GLN A 343 7.06 17.23 15.52
CA GLN A 343 7.46 17.26 16.93
C GLN A 343 8.69 16.37 17.18
N ALA A 344 8.83 15.29 16.42
CA ALA A 344 10.00 14.42 16.38
C ALA A 344 11.23 15.12 15.77
N GLY A 345 11.05 15.77 14.61
CA GLY A 345 12.13 16.44 13.86
C GLY A 345 12.85 17.58 14.58
N ARG A 346 12.30 18.10 15.69
CA ARG A 346 12.99 19.06 16.57
C ARG A 346 14.11 18.43 17.42
N GLU A 347 14.25 17.10 17.45
CA GLU A 347 15.25 16.36 18.24
C GLU A 347 16.32 15.60 17.41
N GLY A 348 16.23 15.61 16.07
CA GLY A 348 17.29 15.14 15.17
C GLY A 348 17.07 13.76 14.51
N THR A 349 17.01 13.79 13.16
CA THR A 349 17.15 12.67 12.20
C THR A 349 16.54 11.32 12.59
N GLY A 350 15.22 11.22 12.44
CA GLY A 350 14.51 9.94 12.43
C GLY A 350 13.02 10.14 12.11
N PHE A 351 12.68 10.24 10.82
CA PHE A 351 11.31 10.49 10.31
C PHE A 351 10.22 9.69 11.06
N LEU A 352 10.48 8.43 11.43
CA LEU A 352 9.55 7.60 12.20
C LEU A 352 10.11 6.98 13.48
N ARG A 353 11.43 7.02 13.71
CA ARG A 353 12.06 6.51 14.95
C ARG A 353 11.50 7.23 16.17
N ASP A 354 11.18 8.51 16.01
CA ASP A 354 10.68 9.37 17.05
C ASP A 354 9.15 9.43 17.10
N MET A 355 8.45 8.98 16.04
CA MET A 355 7.00 8.72 16.07
C MET A 355 6.66 7.63 17.08
N ALA A 356 7.45 6.55 17.13
CA ALA A 356 7.28 5.48 18.13
C ALA A 356 7.51 5.95 19.58
N LEU A 357 8.29 7.03 19.78
CA LEU A 357 8.62 7.58 21.10
C LEU A 357 7.63 8.64 21.60
N LYS A 358 6.86 9.27 20.71
CA LYS A 358 6.00 10.45 21.02
C LYS A 358 4.51 10.25 20.80
N LEU A 359 4.05 9.07 20.36
CA LEU A 359 2.63 8.76 20.48
C LEU A 359 2.25 8.88 21.95
N PRO A 360 1.32 9.79 22.34
CA PRO A 360 0.73 9.71 23.66
C PRO A 360 0.16 8.31 23.72
N SER A 361 0.68 7.49 24.63
CA SER A 361 0.25 6.12 24.88
C SER A 361 -1.23 6.01 24.51
N ALA A 362 -1.52 5.45 23.33
CA ALA A 362 -2.86 5.35 22.79
C ALA A 362 -3.55 4.35 23.69
N ARG A 363 -4.06 4.85 24.83
CA ARG A 363 -4.19 4.11 26.08
C ARG A 363 -3.14 2.99 26.22
N ALA A 364 -2.04 3.24 26.92
CA ALA A 364 -1.36 2.14 27.58
C ALA A 364 -2.34 1.57 28.62
N VAL A 365 -3.19 0.63 28.20
CA VAL A 365 -3.99 -0.19 29.09
C VAL A 365 -2.99 -1.15 29.72
N ARG A 366 -2.54 -0.78 30.93
CA ARG A 366 -1.83 -1.70 31.82
C ARG A 366 -2.82 -2.80 32.26
N PRO A 367 -2.33 -4.01 32.54
CA PRO A 367 -3.12 -5.26 32.62
C PRO A 367 -4.33 -5.21 33.54
#